data_AF-A0A2D5EVI9-F1
#
_entry.id   AF-A0A2D5EVI9-F1
#
_cell.length_a   1.000
_cell.length_b   1.000
_cell.length_c   1.000
_cell.angle_alpha   90.00
_cell.angle_beta   90.00
_cell.angle_gamma   90.00
#
_symmetry.space_group_name_H-M   'P 1'
#
loop_
_entity.id
_entity.type
_entity.pdbx_description
1 polymer ?
#
loop_
_entity_poly.entity_id
_entity_poly.type
_entity_poly.pdbx_seq_one_letter_code
_entity_poly.pdbx_strand_id
1 'polypeptide(L)'
;MGCSTSASTATTASAPTPSTQGEELALTAPTPGHLETREAPDAALPEFDAEQLASLPEAPWSEAPLAVTQAPADLLAAWARAENRDWCAPIAPAALREVAARAHRLDGGWSVEFDQAGMPGVDEEGELCAECGRGTFGIAGTAMGVDDMMDTPAPSFADGSAADVAPVEGGVAAATIAIRGQGCVYQVWSFLGEEHLESLVGQLRFVAVQPRGDAQVAGLDLPF
;
A
#
# COMPACT_ATOMS: atom_id res chain seq x y z
N MET A 1 -40.00 1.90 -69.92
CA MET A 1 -40.86 1.33 -68.87
C MET A 1 -40.13 1.53 -67.56
N GLY A 2 -40.48 2.39 -66.60
CA GLY A 2 -41.52 3.38 -66.42
C GLY A 2 -41.28 3.99 -65.02
N CYS A 3 -41.30 5.31 -64.94
CA CYS A 3 -41.74 6.23 -63.85
C CYS A 3 -41.45 5.88 -62.37
N SER A 4 -40.75 6.75 -61.62
CA SER A 4 -41.29 7.79 -60.69
C SER A 4 -42.13 7.20 -59.53
N THR A 5 -42.01 7.56 -58.25
CA THR A 5 -41.94 8.90 -57.63
C THR A 5 -41.75 8.77 -56.11
N SER A 6 -41.28 9.83 -55.47
CA SER A 6 -41.11 10.09 -54.02
C SER A 6 -42.40 9.96 -53.17
N ALA A 7 -42.25 9.83 -51.84
CA ALA A 7 -43.02 10.60 -50.85
C ALA A 7 -42.41 10.51 -49.44
N SER A 8 -42.06 11.67 -48.88
CA SER A 8 -41.94 11.90 -47.44
C SER A 8 -43.32 12.20 -46.86
N THR A 9 -43.61 11.71 -45.65
CA THR A 9 -44.62 12.30 -44.77
C THR A 9 -44.15 12.17 -43.32
N ALA A 10 -43.91 13.33 -42.72
CA ALA A 10 -43.88 13.51 -41.27
C ALA A 10 -45.32 13.66 -40.76
N THR A 11 -45.64 13.06 -39.61
CA THR A 11 -46.82 13.41 -38.81
C THR A 11 -46.41 13.45 -37.35
N THR A 12 -46.74 14.58 -36.71
CA THR A 12 -46.43 14.96 -35.34
C THR A 12 -47.55 14.56 -34.37
N ALA A 13 -47.14 14.09 -33.19
CA ALA A 13 -47.75 14.14 -31.85
C ALA A 13 -49.21 13.67 -31.60
N SER A 14 -49.36 12.83 -30.57
CA SER A 14 -50.20 13.11 -29.40
C SER A 14 -49.79 12.24 -28.22
N ALA A 15 -49.66 12.89 -27.06
CA ALA A 15 -49.31 12.30 -25.77
C ALA A 15 -50.47 11.52 -25.15
N PRO A 16 -50.16 10.54 -24.29
CA PRO A 16 -50.94 10.32 -23.08
C PRO A 16 -50.05 10.38 -21.82
N THR A 17 -50.55 11.03 -20.78
CA THR A 17 -50.17 10.86 -19.36
C THR A 17 -51.46 11.05 -18.55
N PRO A 18 -51.60 10.56 -17.31
CA PRO A 18 -50.76 9.63 -16.55
C PRO A 18 -51.56 8.41 -16.03
N SER A 19 -50.89 7.27 -15.85
CA SER A 19 -51.38 6.23 -14.94
C SER A 19 -50.31 5.97 -13.88
N THR A 20 -50.66 6.42 -12.68
CA THR A 20 -50.00 6.21 -11.40
C THR A 20 -49.92 4.73 -11.06
N GLN A 21 -48.71 4.18 -11.09
CA GLN A 21 -48.20 3.03 -10.32
C GLN A 21 -46.68 3.26 -10.32
N GLY A 22 -46.03 3.61 -9.22
CA GLY A 22 -46.07 2.89 -7.96
C GLY A 22 -44.92 1.88 -7.91
N GLU A 23 -43.70 2.28 -8.27
CA GLU A 23 -42.48 1.60 -7.85
C GLU A 23 -41.36 2.65 -7.81
N GLU A 24 -41.21 3.24 -6.63
CA GLU A 24 -40.08 4.06 -6.25
C GLU A 24 -38.84 3.14 -6.26
N LEU A 25 -38.21 3.02 -7.42
CA LEU A 25 -36.80 2.63 -7.50
C LEU A 25 -36.03 3.76 -6.83
N ALA A 26 -35.92 3.66 -5.51
CA ALA A 26 -34.95 4.40 -4.75
C ALA A 26 -33.59 4.11 -5.40
N LEU A 27 -33.11 5.04 -6.22
CA LEU A 27 -31.69 5.17 -6.48
C LEU A 27 -31.07 5.42 -5.12
N THR A 28 -30.66 4.33 -4.46
CA THR A 28 -29.70 4.40 -3.36
C THR A 28 -28.48 5.06 -3.95
N ALA A 29 -28.29 6.34 -3.65
CA ALA A 29 -27.01 7.00 -3.86
C ALA A 29 -25.94 6.09 -3.24
N PRO A 30 -24.80 5.84 -3.91
CA PRO A 30 -23.73 5.10 -3.29
C PRO A 30 -23.37 5.82 -2.00
N THR A 31 -23.62 5.17 -0.86
CA THR A 31 -23.06 5.59 0.42
C THR A 31 -21.58 5.86 0.16
N PRO A 32 -21.04 7.05 0.52
CA PRO A 32 -19.60 7.28 0.40
C PRO A 32 -18.91 6.12 1.11
N GLY A 33 -18.22 5.29 0.32
CA GLY A 33 -17.70 4.01 0.77
C GLY A 33 -16.90 4.25 2.04
N HIS A 34 -17.41 3.71 3.15
CA HIS A 34 -16.59 3.54 4.33
C HIS A 34 -15.38 2.74 3.84
N LEU A 35 -14.17 3.30 3.94
CA LEU A 35 -12.97 2.53 3.69
C LEU A 35 -13.04 1.35 4.66
N GLU A 36 -13.39 0.16 4.14
CA GLU A 36 -13.49 -1.04 4.95
C GLU A 36 -12.12 -1.21 5.60
N THR A 37 -12.12 -1.18 6.93
CA THR A 37 -10.90 -1.28 7.72
C THR A 37 -10.79 -2.72 8.15
N ARG A 38 -9.62 -3.31 7.94
CA ARG A 38 -9.36 -4.70 8.30
C ARG A 38 -8.89 -4.75 9.75
N GLU A 39 -9.34 -5.76 10.49
CA GLU A 39 -8.82 -6.01 11.83
C GLU A 39 -7.35 -6.42 11.77
N ALA A 40 -6.56 -5.99 12.75
CA ALA A 40 -5.16 -6.37 12.83
C ALA A 40 -5.04 -7.87 13.14
N PRO A 41 -4.07 -8.58 12.55
CA PRO A 41 -3.77 -9.94 12.98
C PRO A 41 -3.29 -9.93 14.45
N ASP A 42 -3.69 -10.95 15.21
CA ASP A 42 -3.31 -11.10 16.63
C ASP A 42 -1.82 -11.48 16.83
N ALA A 43 -1.13 -11.90 15.76
CA ALA A 43 0.24 -12.40 15.80
C ALA A 43 1.27 -11.27 15.95
N ALA A 44 1.68 -11.01 17.19
CA ALA A 44 2.78 -10.11 17.52
C ALA A 44 4.13 -10.86 17.53
N LEU A 45 5.23 -10.12 17.32
CA LEU A 45 6.57 -10.64 17.55
C LEU A 45 6.73 -11.14 19.00
N PRO A 46 7.43 -12.26 19.21
CA PRO A 46 7.69 -12.74 20.55
C PRO A 46 8.56 -11.74 21.35
N GLU A 47 8.49 -11.87 22.67
CA GLU A 47 9.43 -11.17 23.54
C GLU A 47 10.81 -11.82 23.42
N PHE A 48 11.86 -10.98 23.36
CA PHE A 48 13.24 -11.42 23.22
C PHE A 48 14.04 -10.97 24.43
N ASP A 49 15.04 -11.76 24.82
CA ASP A 49 15.89 -11.47 25.96
C ASP A 49 16.71 -10.20 25.75
N ALA A 50 16.81 -9.36 26.79
CA ALA A 50 17.55 -8.10 26.72
C ALA A 50 19.03 -8.28 26.35
N GLU A 51 19.65 -9.39 26.79
CA GLU A 51 21.04 -9.69 26.46
C GLU A 51 21.23 -10.00 24.97
N GLN A 52 20.26 -10.69 24.36
CA GLN A 52 20.23 -10.93 22.92
C GLN A 52 20.12 -9.61 22.16
N LEU A 53 19.16 -8.75 22.56
CA LEU A 53 18.91 -7.46 21.90
C LEU A 53 20.07 -6.47 22.03
N ALA A 54 20.79 -6.49 23.15
CA ALA A 54 21.90 -5.56 23.41
C ALA A 54 23.09 -5.74 22.46
N SER A 55 23.18 -6.89 21.78
CA SER A 55 24.25 -7.18 20.80
C SER A 55 23.89 -6.81 19.37
N LEU A 56 22.63 -6.46 19.10
CA LEU A 56 22.11 -6.21 17.76
C LEU A 56 22.27 -4.74 17.34
N PRO A 57 22.34 -4.44 16.04
CA PRO A 57 22.36 -3.07 15.55
C PRO A 57 21.04 -2.36 15.86
N GLU A 58 21.08 -1.02 15.92
CA GLU A 58 19.86 -0.23 15.96
C GLU A 58 19.05 -0.43 14.67
N ALA A 59 17.72 -0.43 14.82
CA ALA A 59 16.84 -0.59 13.68
C ALA A 59 16.85 0.67 12.80
N PRO A 60 16.93 0.56 11.47
CA PRO A 60 16.93 1.72 10.57
C PRO A 60 15.77 2.68 10.80
N TRP A 61 14.58 2.15 11.10
CA TRP A 61 13.37 2.94 11.36
C TRP A 61 13.29 3.56 12.77
N SER A 62 14.29 3.34 13.63
CA SER A 62 14.40 4.06 14.91
C SER A 62 14.89 5.50 14.74
N GLU A 63 15.50 5.81 13.60
CA GLU A 63 15.88 7.16 13.24
C GLU A 63 14.66 8.08 13.02
N ALA A 64 14.94 9.38 12.85
CA ALA A 64 13.91 10.39 12.65
C ALA A 64 12.97 10.01 11.47
N PRO A 65 11.64 10.02 11.67
CA PRO A 65 10.69 9.77 10.60
C PRO A 65 10.84 10.77 9.46
N LEU A 66 10.57 10.32 8.24
CA LEU A 66 10.50 11.15 7.05
C LEU A 66 9.27 12.06 7.13
N ALA A 67 9.44 13.34 6.82
CA ALA A 67 8.30 14.20 6.58
C ALA A 67 7.49 13.67 5.39
N VAL A 68 6.18 13.91 5.38
CA VAL A 68 5.29 13.53 4.27
C VAL A 68 5.81 14.01 2.91
N THR A 69 6.43 15.19 2.85
CA THR A 69 7.01 15.76 1.63
C THR A 69 8.27 15.06 1.12
N GLN A 70 8.87 14.18 1.94
CA GLN A 70 10.05 13.39 1.58
C GLN A 70 9.67 11.99 1.08
N ALA A 71 8.42 11.55 1.31
CA ALA A 71 7.92 10.28 0.82
C ALA A 71 7.28 10.44 -0.58
N PRO A 72 7.33 9.39 -1.42
CA PRO A 72 6.62 9.40 -2.70
C PRO A 72 5.11 9.60 -2.52
N ALA A 73 4.51 10.44 -3.36
CA ALA A 73 3.06 10.69 -3.31
C ALA A 73 2.24 9.41 -3.55
N ASP A 74 2.69 8.53 -4.45
CA ASP A 74 2.03 7.26 -4.74
C ASP A 74 2.04 6.28 -3.57
N LEU A 75 3.13 6.26 -2.78
CA LEU A 75 3.20 5.48 -1.54
C LEU A 75 2.14 5.96 -0.55
N LEU A 76 2.08 7.27 -0.31
CA LEU A 76 1.12 7.87 0.60
C LEU A 76 -0.33 7.65 0.13
N ALA A 77 -0.57 7.71 -1.18
CA ALA A 77 -1.88 7.45 -1.77
C ALA A 77 -2.28 5.96 -1.65
N ALA A 78 -1.33 5.03 -1.81
CA ALA A 78 -1.56 3.60 -1.59
C ALA A 78 -1.90 3.34 -0.13
N TRP A 79 -1.06 3.82 0.80
CA TRP A 79 -1.27 3.68 2.24
C TRP A 79 -2.61 4.28 2.71
N ALA A 80 -2.94 5.49 2.26
CA ALA A 80 -4.18 6.16 2.69
C ALA A 80 -5.46 5.40 2.31
N ARG A 81 -5.39 4.53 1.29
CA ARG A 81 -6.51 3.70 0.83
C ARG A 81 -6.48 2.29 1.40
N ALA A 82 -5.39 1.88 2.05
CA ALA A 82 -5.23 0.55 2.57
C ALA A 82 -6.16 0.28 3.76
N GLU A 83 -6.61 -0.96 3.86
CA GLU A 83 -7.50 -1.42 4.94
C GLU A 83 -6.74 -1.58 6.26
N ASN A 84 -5.43 -1.86 6.20
CA ASN A 84 -4.53 -2.00 7.34
C ASN A 84 -3.87 -0.71 7.81
N ARG A 85 -4.16 0.44 7.20
CA ARG A 85 -3.43 1.70 7.44
C ARG A 85 -3.41 2.18 8.90
N ASP A 86 -4.39 1.74 9.69
CA ASP A 86 -4.55 2.14 11.09
C ASP A 86 -3.61 1.36 12.04
N TRP A 87 -3.01 0.26 11.57
CA TRP A 87 -2.05 -0.57 12.32
C TRP A 87 -0.79 -0.94 11.53
N CYS A 88 -0.69 -0.51 10.27
CA CYS A 88 0.48 -0.67 9.42
C CYS A 88 0.96 0.69 8.92
N ALA A 89 1.95 1.27 9.60
CA ALA A 89 2.49 2.57 9.25
C ALA A 89 3.24 2.52 7.91
N PRO A 90 3.21 3.60 7.11
CA PRO A 90 3.98 3.68 5.89
C PRO A 90 5.47 3.84 6.21
N ILE A 91 6.31 3.08 5.52
CA ILE A 91 7.77 3.20 5.55
C ILE A 91 8.31 3.50 4.16
N ALA A 92 9.38 4.29 4.07
CA ALA A 92 10.02 4.63 2.81
C ALA A 92 11.54 4.76 2.97
N PRO A 93 12.33 4.63 1.88
CA PRO A 93 13.76 4.88 1.93
C PRO A 93 14.05 6.37 2.14
N ALA A 94 14.99 6.70 3.02
CA ALA A 94 15.37 8.08 3.31
C ALA A 94 16.00 8.82 2.13
N ALA A 95 16.63 8.09 1.20
CA ALA A 95 17.15 8.63 -0.04
C ALA A 95 16.62 7.86 -1.24
N LEU A 96 15.73 8.49 -1.99
CA LEU A 96 15.31 8.06 -3.32
C LEU A 96 15.93 9.01 -4.35
N ARG A 97 16.57 8.47 -5.38
CA ARG A 97 17.15 9.28 -6.46
C ARG A 97 16.64 8.79 -7.80
N GLU A 98 16.02 9.68 -8.55
CA GLU A 98 15.71 9.49 -9.98
C GLU A 98 14.91 8.22 -10.30
N VAL A 99 14.01 7.82 -9.40
CA VAL A 99 13.08 6.69 -9.58
C VAL A 99 11.63 7.18 -9.60
N ALA A 100 10.81 6.56 -10.43
CA ALA A 100 9.38 6.82 -10.47
C ALA A 100 8.66 5.85 -9.53
N ALA A 101 7.95 6.37 -8.53
CA ALA A 101 7.12 5.52 -7.67
C ALA A 101 5.77 5.23 -8.35
N ARG A 102 5.24 4.03 -8.15
CA ARG A 102 3.95 3.62 -8.66
C ARG A 102 3.24 2.79 -7.61
N ALA A 103 2.04 3.22 -7.23
CA ALA A 103 1.20 2.45 -6.33
C ALA A 103 0.77 1.14 -7.00
N HIS A 104 0.81 0.05 -6.25
CA HIS A 104 0.23 -1.23 -6.66
C HIS A 104 -0.88 -1.63 -5.70
N ARG A 105 -1.92 -2.28 -6.24
CA ARG A 105 -3.01 -2.77 -5.39
C ARG A 105 -2.50 -3.98 -4.63
N LEU A 106 -2.72 -3.97 -3.32
CA LEU A 106 -2.48 -5.11 -2.44
C LEU A 106 -3.71 -5.28 -1.58
N ASP A 107 -4.31 -6.47 -1.60
CA ASP A 107 -5.53 -6.72 -0.83
C ASP A 107 -5.24 -6.65 0.67
N GLY A 108 -6.05 -5.89 1.40
CA GLY A 108 -5.86 -5.57 2.81
C GLY A 108 -4.70 -4.61 3.14
N GLY A 109 -3.70 -4.50 2.26
CA GLY A 109 -2.45 -3.77 2.51
C GLY A 109 -2.19 -2.59 1.59
N TRP A 110 -0.93 -2.15 1.55
CA TRP A 110 -0.43 -1.18 0.60
C TRP A 110 0.84 -1.68 -0.06
N SER A 111 1.08 -1.27 -1.30
CA SER A 111 2.31 -1.59 -2.03
C SER A 111 2.70 -0.43 -2.93
N VAL A 112 4.01 -0.20 -3.03
CA VAL A 112 4.62 0.74 -3.96
C VAL A 112 5.81 0.09 -4.63
N GLU A 113 5.89 0.30 -5.94
CA GLU A 113 6.99 -0.13 -6.79
C GLU A 113 7.76 1.10 -7.27
N PHE A 114 9.06 0.94 -7.44
CA PHE A 114 9.95 1.96 -7.95
C PHE A 114 10.47 1.53 -9.31
N ASP A 115 10.08 2.28 -10.33
CA ASP A 115 10.48 2.09 -11.71
C ASP A 115 11.76 2.88 -11.99
N GLN A 116 12.76 2.24 -12.61
CA GLN A 116 14.02 2.83 -13.02
C GLN A 116 14.45 2.32 -14.41
N ALA A 117 14.18 3.10 -15.45
CA ALA A 117 14.46 2.71 -16.84
C ALA A 117 15.91 2.27 -17.07
N GLY A 118 16.11 1.21 -17.85
CA GLY A 118 17.44 0.64 -18.12
C GLY A 118 17.96 -0.28 -17.02
N MET A 119 17.20 -0.49 -15.94
CA MET A 119 17.55 -1.43 -14.87
C MET A 119 16.75 -2.73 -14.98
N PRO A 120 17.17 -3.79 -14.28
CA PRO A 120 16.37 -4.99 -14.10
C PRO A 120 14.98 -4.70 -13.52
N GLY A 121 14.01 -5.52 -13.90
CA GLY A 121 12.62 -5.42 -13.45
C GLY A 121 11.72 -6.39 -14.22
N VAL A 122 10.50 -5.95 -14.50
CA VAL A 122 9.53 -6.68 -15.33
C VAL A 122 9.08 -5.86 -16.54
N ASP A 123 8.59 -6.51 -17.59
CA ASP A 123 7.94 -5.83 -18.71
C ASP A 123 6.45 -5.53 -18.43
N GLU A 124 5.69 -5.17 -19.47
CA GLU A 124 4.26 -4.85 -19.35
C GLU A 124 3.41 -6.09 -19.06
N GLU A 125 3.88 -7.26 -19.52
CA GLU A 125 3.28 -8.57 -19.30
C GLU A 125 3.63 -9.16 -17.92
N GLY A 126 4.62 -8.59 -17.24
CA GLY A 126 5.11 -9.04 -15.94
C GLY A 126 6.24 -10.07 -16.04
N GLU A 127 6.82 -10.29 -17.22
CA GLU A 127 7.96 -11.17 -17.40
C GLU A 127 9.26 -10.48 -16.98
N LEU A 128 10.18 -11.26 -16.42
CA LEU A 128 11.48 -10.75 -15.98
C LEU A 128 12.29 -10.24 -17.17
N CYS A 129 12.83 -9.03 -17.03
CA CYS A 129 13.61 -8.44 -18.09
C CYS A 129 14.77 -7.60 -17.52
N ALA A 130 15.89 -7.58 -18.25
CA ALA A 130 17.14 -7.01 -17.75
C ALA A 130 17.21 -5.47 -17.76
N GLU A 131 16.42 -4.80 -18.61
CA GLU A 131 16.58 -3.35 -18.87
C GLU A 131 15.25 -2.57 -19.01
N CYS A 132 14.11 -3.18 -18.70
CA CYS A 132 12.78 -2.52 -18.74
C CYS A 132 12.57 -1.56 -17.59
N GLY A 133 13.13 -1.88 -16.42
CA GLY A 133 13.10 -0.98 -15.27
C GLY A 133 11.76 -0.86 -14.55
N ARG A 134 10.75 -1.66 -14.87
CA ARG A 134 9.48 -1.60 -14.14
C ARG A 134 9.59 -2.42 -12.85
N GLY A 135 9.23 -1.83 -11.72
CA GLY A 135 9.24 -2.47 -10.41
C GLY A 135 10.63 -2.93 -9.96
N THR A 136 11.69 -2.23 -10.39
CA THR A 136 13.10 -2.53 -10.09
C THR A 136 13.33 -2.84 -8.61
N PHE A 137 12.60 -2.18 -7.72
CA PHE A 137 12.43 -2.60 -6.34
C PHE A 137 11.06 -2.15 -5.82
N GLY A 138 10.66 -2.64 -4.66
CA GLY A 138 9.38 -2.25 -4.07
C GLY A 138 9.27 -2.54 -2.59
N ILE A 139 8.23 -1.97 -2.00
CA ILE A 139 7.92 -2.05 -0.58
C ILE A 139 6.42 -2.25 -0.44
N ALA A 140 6.02 -3.19 0.40
CA ALA A 140 4.64 -3.44 0.75
C ALA A 140 4.48 -3.56 2.26
N GLY A 141 3.42 -2.97 2.80
CA GLY A 141 2.92 -3.26 4.15
C GLY A 141 1.71 -4.18 4.04
N THR A 142 1.90 -5.46 4.36
CA THR A 142 0.90 -6.51 4.13
C THR A 142 -0.19 -6.54 5.21
N ALA A 143 -1.29 -7.24 4.95
CA ALA A 143 -2.30 -7.53 5.95
C ALA A 143 -2.10 -8.89 6.66
N MET A 144 -0.91 -9.50 6.51
CA MET A 144 -0.57 -10.81 7.06
C MET A 144 0.13 -10.65 8.41
N GLY A 145 -0.12 -11.61 9.32
CA GLY A 145 0.52 -11.65 10.63
C GLY A 145 1.95 -12.18 10.54
N VAL A 146 2.70 -12.03 11.64
CA VAL A 146 4.07 -12.56 11.75
C VAL A 146 4.06 -14.08 11.57
N ASP A 147 3.13 -14.79 12.20
CA ASP A 147 3.03 -16.26 12.14
C ASP A 147 2.71 -16.79 10.73
N ASP A 148 2.09 -15.97 9.87
CA ASP A 148 1.79 -16.35 8.47
C ASP A 148 3.01 -16.19 7.56
N MET A 149 3.92 -15.28 7.90
CA MET A 149 5.01 -14.82 7.03
C MET A 149 6.39 -15.26 7.49
N MET A 150 6.55 -15.59 8.78
CA MET A 150 7.82 -15.93 9.41
C MET A 150 7.65 -17.18 10.27
N ASP A 151 8.29 -18.28 9.89
CA ASP A 151 8.18 -19.56 10.61
C ASP A 151 8.86 -19.51 11.99
N THR A 152 10.00 -18.83 12.10
CA THR A 152 10.72 -18.68 13.37
C THR A 152 11.37 -17.29 13.42
N PRO A 153 10.63 -16.22 13.75
CA PRO A 153 11.17 -14.87 13.76
C PRO A 153 12.27 -14.72 14.82
N ALA A 154 13.48 -14.38 14.38
CA ALA A 154 14.59 -14.00 15.24
C ALA A 154 14.82 -12.48 15.16
N PRO A 155 15.22 -11.82 16.25
CA PRO A 155 15.45 -10.38 16.23
C PRO A 155 16.73 -10.09 15.43
N SER A 156 16.61 -9.19 14.48
CA SER A 156 17.74 -8.68 13.68
C SER A 156 18.18 -7.30 14.16
N PHE A 157 17.38 -6.65 15.01
CA PHE A 157 17.62 -5.30 15.53
C PHE A 157 17.40 -5.20 17.04
N ALA A 158 18.03 -4.20 17.66
CA ALA A 158 18.01 -3.98 19.12
C ALA A 158 16.63 -3.61 19.68
N ASP A 159 15.72 -3.09 18.85
CA ASP A 159 14.32 -2.87 19.23
C ASP A 159 13.51 -4.17 19.26
N GLY A 160 14.11 -5.30 18.87
CA GLY A 160 13.51 -6.63 18.77
C GLY A 160 12.62 -6.83 17.55
N SER A 161 12.75 -5.98 16.54
CA SER A 161 12.23 -6.24 15.21
C SER A 161 13.02 -7.37 14.52
N ALA A 162 12.34 -8.09 13.63
CA ALA A 162 12.89 -9.21 12.88
C ALA A 162 12.97 -8.86 11.40
N ALA A 163 14.05 -9.27 10.73
CA ALA A 163 14.17 -9.22 9.28
C ALA A 163 14.83 -10.50 8.78
N ASP A 164 14.16 -11.19 7.87
CA ASP A 164 14.68 -12.35 7.16
C ASP A 164 14.94 -11.97 5.70
N VAL A 165 16.17 -12.17 5.24
CA VAL A 165 16.58 -11.89 3.86
C VAL A 165 16.75 -13.22 3.15
N ALA A 166 15.98 -13.39 2.08
CA ALA A 166 16.01 -14.62 1.30
C ALA A 166 16.04 -14.28 -0.20
N PRO A 167 16.82 -15.02 -1.00
CA PRO A 167 16.66 -14.99 -2.44
C PRO A 167 15.30 -15.61 -2.80
N VAL A 168 14.58 -14.99 -3.73
CA VAL A 168 13.39 -15.60 -4.34
C VAL A 168 13.70 -16.04 -5.77
N GLU A 169 12.82 -16.86 -6.35
CA GLU A 169 12.98 -17.32 -7.72
C GLU A 169 13.14 -16.14 -8.70
N GLY A 170 13.93 -16.35 -9.75
CA GLY A 170 14.20 -15.30 -10.74
C GLY A 170 15.33 -14.33 -10.37
N GLY A 171 16.06 -14.57 -9.28
CA GLY A 171 17.22 -13.75 -8.90
C GLY A 171 16.87 -12.44 -8.22
N VAL A 172 15.63 -12.30 -7.76
CA VAL A 172 15.17 -11.17 -6.97
C VAL A 172 15.58 -11.39 -5.51
N ALA A 173 16.18 -10.39 -4.90
CA ALA A 173 16.44 -10.41 -3.47
C ALA A 173 15.19 -9.90 -2.74
N ALA A 174 14.76 -10.57 -1.67
CA ALA A 174 13.64 -10.13 -0.86
C ALA A 174 13.96 -10.13 0.65
N ALA A 175 13.32 -9.23 1.38
CA ALA A 175 13.32 -9.17 2.82
C ALA A 175 11.89 -9.20 3.35
N THR A 176 11.64 -10.07 4.32
CA THR A 176 10.42 -10.13 5.14
C THR A 176 10.74 -9.47 6.48
N ILE A 177 10.07 -8.37 6.80
CA ILE A 177 10.41 -7.54 7.96
C ILE A 177 9.19 -7.40 8.87
N ALA A 178 9.32 -7.82 10.12
CA ALA A 178 8.36 -7.54 11.17
C ALA A 178 8.94 -6.45 12.08
N ILE A 179 8.29 -5.29 12.13
CA ILE A 179 8.71 -4.17 12.98
C ILE A 179 7.95 -4.21 14.30
N ARG A 180 8.66 -4.15 15.43
CA ARG A 180 8.02 -4.15 16.75
C ARG A 180 7.02 -2.99 16.87
N GLY A 181 5.81 -3.32 17.32
CA GLY A 181 4.71 -2.36 17.49
C GLY A 181 3.93 -2.05 16.21
N GLN A 182 4.27 -2.66 15.07
CA GLN A 182 3.43 -2.67 13.87
C GLN A 182 2.58 -3.93 13.83
N GLY A 183 1.32 -3.82 13.40
CA GLY A 183 0.42 -4.96 13.24
C GLY A 183 0.59 -5.69 11.91
N CYS A 184 1.61 -5.36 11.13
CA CYS A 184 1.83 -5.90 9.78
C CYS A 184 3.26 -6.40 9.60
N VAL A 185 3.43 -7.26 8.59
CA VAL A 185 4.73 -7.62 8.03
C VAL A 185 4.97 -6.83 6.74
N TYR A 186 6.18 -6.32 6.59
CA TYR A 186 6.62 -5.62 5.40
C TYR A 186 7.37 -6.56 4.46
N GLN A 187 7.03 -6.52 3.17
CA GLN A 187 7.80 -7.15 2.11
C GLN A 187 8.61 -6.08 1.39
N VAL A 188 9.91 -6.32 1.23
CA VAL A 188 10.81 -5.46 0.45
C VAL A 188 11.50 -6.34 -0.57
N TRP A 189 11.60 -5.91 -1.82
CA TRP A 189 12.26 -6.69 -2.86
C TRP A 189 13.08 -5.82 -3.78
N SER A 190 14.05 -6.42 -4.45
CA SER A 190 15.01 -5.76 -5.34
C SER A 190 15.45 -6.69 -6.46
N PHE A 191 15.22 -6.27 -7.71
CA PHE A 191 15.80 -6.89 -8.91
C PHE A 191 17.28 -6.51 -9.11
N LEU A 192 17.81 -5.60 -8.29
CA LEU A 192 19.22 -5.17 -8.32
C LEU A 192 20.14 -6.07 -7.48
N GLY A 193 19.59 -7.12 -6.86
CA GLY A 193 20.32 -8.07 -6.03
C GLY A 193 20.35 -7.70 -4.55
N GLU A 194 21.06 -8.55 -3.80
CA GLU A 194 21.10 -8.55 -2.32
C GLU A 194 21.76 -7.30 -1.75
N GLU A 195 22.90 -6.86 -2.29
CA GLU A 195 23.58 -5.65 -1.82
C GLU A 195 22.67 -4.40 -1.90
N HIS A 196 21.91 -4.29 -2.99
CA HIS A 196 20.94 -3.20 -3.13
C HIS A 196 19.78 -3.35 -2.14
N LEU A 197 19.29 -4.58 -1.91
CA LEU A 197 18.24 -4.83 -0.91
C LEU A 197 18.70 -4.46 0.50
N GLU A 198 19.90 -4.86 0.91
CA GLU A 198 20.46 -4.52 2.23
C GLU A 198 20.60 -3.01 2.41
N SER A 199 21.10 -2.33 1.37
CA SER A 199 21.17 -0.86 1.33
C SER A 199 19.78 -0.22 1.41
N LEU A 200 18.79 -0.78 0.73
CA LEU A 200 17.40 -0.32 0.77
C LEU A 200 16.80 -0.46 2.17
N VAL A 201 16.98 -1.63 2.80
CA VAL A 201 16.51 -1.91 4.17
C VAL A 201 17.17 -0.98 5.19
N GLY A 202 18.48 -0.74 5.07
CA GLY A 202 19.22 0.20 5.92
C GLY A 202 18.74 1.65 5.82
N GLN A 203 18.00 2.00 4.77
CA GLN A 203 17.46 3.33 4.55
C GLN A 203 15.98 3.47 4.91
N LEU A 204 15.29 2.38 5.31
CA LEU A 204 13.87 2.44 5.63
C LEU A 204 13.64 3.28 6.90
N ARG A 205 12.71 4.22 6.80
CA ARG A 205 12.25 5.09 7.89
C ARG A 205 10.72 5.13 7.88
N PHE A 206 10.12 5.28 9.05
CA PHE A 206 8.70 5.63 9.13
C PHE A 206 8.43 6.96 8.43
N VAL A 207 7.27 7.07 7.80
CA VAL A 207 6.78 8.35 7.28
C VAL A 207 5.84 8.96 8.32
N ALA A 208 6.08 10.22 8.68
CA ALA A 208 5.31 10.97 9.67
C ALA A 208 3.92 11.35 9.14
N VAL A 209 3.05 10.35 9.01
CA VAL A 209 1.63 10.54 8.76
C VAL A 209 0.94 10.91 10.06
N GLN A 210 0.03 11.88 10.01
CA GLN A 210 -0.77 12.23 11.18
C GLN A 210 -1.56 10.99 11.59
N PRO A 211 -1.49 10.56 12.87
CA PRO A 211 -2.47 9.63 13.40
C PRO A 211 -3.84 10.20 13.06
N ARG A 212 -4.76 9.37 12.57
CA ARG A 212 -6.14 9.82 12.42
C ARG A 212 -6.60 10.13 13.84
N GLY A 213 -6.62 11.41 14.19
CA GLY A 213 -7.05 11.82 15.51
C GLY A 213 -8.41 11.21 15.76
N ASP A 214 -8.57 10.56 16.91
CA ASP A 214 -9.88 10.43 17.52
C ASP A 214 -10.56 11.79 17.33
N ALA A 215 -11.76 11.74 16.75
CA ALA A 215 -12.58 12.91 16.53
C ALA A 215 -12.45 13.85 17.74
N GLN A 216 -12.10 15.11 17.49
CA GLN A 216 -12.13 16.15 18.52
C GLN A 216 -13.48 16.08 19.26
N VAL A 217 -13.51 15.43 20.41
CA VAL A 217 -14.49 15.70 21.45
C VAL A 217 -13.78 16.61 22.43
N ALA A 218 -13.52 17.84 21.97
CA ALA A 218 -12.99 18.90 22.81
C ALA A 218 -13.84 20.16 22.54
N GLY A 219 -14.78 20.40 23.45
CA GLY A 219 -15.13 21.76 23.83
C GLY A 219 -16.31 22.41 23.11
N LEU A 220 -17.53 21.89 23.32
CA LEU A 220 -18.69 22.75 23.50
C LEU A 220 -19.37 22.40 24.82
N ASP A 221 -18.66 22.66 25.91
CA ASP A 221 -19.25 22.90 27.22
C ASP A 221 -18.71 24.25 27.69
N LEU A 222 -19.53 25.30 27.51
CA LEU A 222 -19.32 26.57 28.18
C LEU A 222 -20.61 26.91 28.93
N PRO A 223 -20.58 26.92 30.28
CA PRO A 223 -21.60 27.57 31.08
C PRO A 223 -21.26 29.05 31.20
N PHE A 224 -22.25 29.93 30.96
CA PHE A 224 -22.63 31.09 31.79
C PHE A 224 -23.98 31.62 31.32
#